data_AF-A0A7X8I3H9-F1
#
_entry.id   AF-A0A7X8I3H9-F1
#
_cell.length_a   1.000
_cell.length_b   1.000
_cell.length_c   1.000
_cell.angle_alpha   90.00
_cell.angle_beta   90.00
_cell.angle_gamma   90.00
#
_symmetry.space_group_name_H-M   'P 1'
#
loop_
_entity.id
_entity.type
_entity.pdbx_description
1 polymer ?
#
loop_
_entity_poly.entity_id
_entity_poly.type
_entity_poly.pdbx_seq_one_letter_code
_entity_poly.pdbx_strand_id
1 'polypeptide(L)' 'SFRSLMVKKGTPAEAKQWLADTAEKAFNTPGFQKFMKDNGLIPSFFKLDEFAKYDQTTIKDYEAILKDAGLYKM' A
#
# COMPACT_ATOMS: atom_id res chain seq x y z
N SER A 1 4.34 2.44 9.38
CA SER A 1 3.54 1.29 8.94
C SER A 1 2.49 1.78 7.96
N PHE A 2 2.24 1.06 6.87
CA PHE A 2 1.20 1.40 5.87
C PHE A 2 0.07 0.36 5.88
N ARG A 3 -0.99 0.62 5.11
CA ARG A 3 -2.09 -0.33 4.84
C ARG A 3 -2.24 -0.48 3.33
N SER A 4 -2.48 -1.69 2.86
CA SER A 4 -2.65 -1.97 1.43
C SER A 4 -3.87 -2.87 1.17
N LEU A 5 -4.39 -2.79 -0.05
CA LEU A 5 -5.38 -3.70 -0.60
C LEU A 5 -4.69 -4.55 -1.65
N MET A 6 -4.77 -5.87 -1.52
CA MET A 6 -4.10 -6.81 -2.42
C MET A 6 -5.11 -7.84 -2.93
N VAL A 7 -4.88 -8.32 -4.14
CA VAL A 7 -5.66 -9.41 -4.74
C VAL A 7 -4.80 -10.66 -4.91
N LYS A 8 -5.44 -11.80 -5.14
CA LYS A 8 -4.74 -13.07 -5.39
C LYS A 8 -3.90 -12.97 -6.68
N LYS A 9 -2.74 -13.63 -6.68
CA LYS A 9 -1.96 -13.82 -7.90
C LYS A 9 -2.83 -14.47 -8.98
N GLY A 10 -2.77 -13.92 -10.20
CA GLY A 10 -3.57 -14.38 -11.33
C GLY A 10 -4.93 -13.67 -11.49
N THR A 11 -5.32 -12.74 -10.60
CA THR A 11 -6.50 -11.91 -10.83
C THR A 11 -6.37 -11.13 -12.15
N PRO A 12 -7.42 -11.11 -13.01
CA PRO A 12 -7.39 -10.42 -14.30
C PRO A 12 -7.01 -8.95 -14.20
N ALA A 13 -6.33 -8.42 -15.22
CA ALA A 13 -5.87 -7.03 -15.26
C ALA A 13 -7.01 -6.02 -15.14
N GLU A 14 -8.12 -6.27 -15.85
CA GLU A 14 -9.30 -5.42 -15.80
C GLU A 14 -9.92 -5.36 -14.39
N ALA A 15 -10.05 -6.52 -13.73
CA ALA A 15 -10.55 -6.58 -12.36
C ALA A 15 -9.62 -5.83 -11.37
N LYS A 16 -8.30 -5.96 -11.54
CA LYS A 16 -7.31 -5.20 -10.74
C LYS A 16 -7.47 -3.70 -10.94
N GLN A 17 -7.63 -3.25 -12.18
CA GLN A 17 -7.81 -1.85 -12.51
C GLN A 17 -9.10 -1.31 -11.88
N TRP A 18 -10.21 -2.01 -12.07
CA TRP A 18 -11.51 -1.61 -11.53
C TRP A 18 -11.50 -1.50 -10.00
N LEU A 19 -10.86 -2.46 -9.31
CA LEU A 19 -10.70 -2.42 -7.86
C LEU A 19 -9.82 -1.25 -7.41
N ALA A 20 -8.71 -0.98 -8.10
CA ALA A 20 -7.83 0.14 -7.79
C ALA A 20 -8.53 1.49 -7.97
N ASP A 21 -9.30 1.65 -9.05
CA ASP A 21 -10.10 2.85 -9.32
C ASP A 21 -11.19 3.04 -8.25
N THR A 22 -11.85 1.95 -7.84
CA THR A 22 -12.85 1.97 -6.77
C THR A 22 -12.25 2.37 -5.43
N ALA A 23 -11.09 1.81 -5.10
CA ALA A 23 -10.37 2.13 -3.87
C ALA A 23 -9.92 3.60 -3.83
N GLU A 24 -9.41 4.14 -4.94
CA GLU A 24 -9.04 5.54 -5.07
C GLU A 24 -10.24 6.47 -4.87
N LYS A 25 -11.39 6.15 -5.51
CA LYS A 25 -12.62 6.91 -5.31
C LYS A 25 -13.06 6.92 -3.85
N ALA A 26 -13.06 5.76 -3.20
CA ALA A 26 -13.42 5.63 -1.79
C ALA A 26 -12.46 6.40 -0.89
N PHE A 27 -11.16 6.30 -1.15
CA PHE A 27 -10.10 7.00 -0.43
C PHE A 27 -10.32 8.51 -0.45
N ASN A 28 -10.68 9.07 -1.60
CA ASN A 28 -10.88 10.51 -1.79
C ASN A 28 -12.23 11.04 -1.28
N THR A 29 -13.09 10.19 -0.72
CA THR A 29 -14.36 10.68 -0.15
C THR A 29 -14.12 11.55 1.09
N PRO A 30 -14.91 12.63 1.30
CA PRO A 30 -14.77 13.49 2.48
C PRO A 30 -14.86 12.73 3.80
N GLY A 31 -15.76 11.74 3.88
CA GLY A 31 -15.94 10.91 5.07
C GLY A 31 -14.68 10.10 5.41
N PHE A 32 -14.05 9.48 4.42
CA PHE A 32 -12.84 8.69 4.64
C PHE A 32 -11.62 9.57 4.94
N GLN A 33 -11.49 10.71 4.25
CA GLN A 33 -10.45 11.71 4.54
C GLN A 33 -10.57 12.25 5.97
N LYS A 34 -11.80 12.56 6.43
CA LYS A 34 -12.04 12.96 7.82
C LYS A 34 -11.68 11.85 8.79
N PHE A 35 -12.13 10.62 8.53
CA PHE A 35 -11.80 9.46 9.35
C PHE A 35 -10.28 9.29 9.51
N MET A 36 -9.51 9.39 8.43
CA MET A 36 -8.05 9.30 8.50
C MET A 36 -7.45 10.38 9.39
N LYS A 37 -7.85 11.64 9.19
CA LYS A 37 -7.35 12.77 9.99
C LYS A 37 -7.70 12.61 11.48
N ASP A 38 -8.95 12.25 11.79
CA ASP A 38 -9.43 12.07 13.16
C ASP A 38 -8.67 10.95 13.89
N ASN A 39 -8.18 9.95 13.16
CA ASN A 39 -7.45 8.81 13.70
C ASN A 39 -5.92 8.93 13.56
N GLY A 40 -5.40 10.12 13.24
CA GLY A 40 -3.95 10.37 13.14
C GLY A 40 -3.27 9.66 11.96
N LEU A 41 -4.03 9.27 10.93
CA LEU A 41 -3.51 8.67 9.72
C LEU A 41 -3.11 9.76 8.71
N ILE A 42 -1.97 9.56 8.05
CA ILE A 42 -1.50 10.45 6.99
C ILE A 42 -2.19 10.04 5.67
N PRO A 43 -2.96 10.93 5.02
CA PRO A 43 -3.60 10.63 3.76
C PRO A 43 -2.54 10.58 2.64
N SER A 44 -2.17 9.37 2.24
CA SER A 44 -1.35 9.12 1.06
C SER A 44 -1.84 7.85 0.37
N PHE A 45 -1.99 7.91 -0.96
CA PHE A 45 -2.48 6.81 -1.77
C PHE A 45 -1.52 6.56 -2.93
N PHE A 46 -1.13 5.30 -3.12
CA PHE A 46 -0.32 4.86 -4.24
C PHE A 46 -1.12 3.82 -5.03
N LYS A 47 -1.21 4.00 -6.34
CA LYS A 47 -2.04 3.16 -7.19
C LYS A 47 -1.17 2.21 -8.01
N LEU A 48 -1.51 0.91 -8.00
CA LEU A 48 -0.91 -0.12 -8.85
C LEU A 48 0.63 -0.06 -8.88
N ASP A 49 1.24 0.32 -10.00
CA ASP A 49 2.69 0.37 -10.17
C ASP A 49 3.39 1.33 -9.20
N GLU A 50 2.72 2.41 -8.79
CA GLU A 50 3.25 3.32 -7.77
C GLU A 50 3.37 2.61 -6.42
N PHE A 51 2.35 1.80 -6.07
CA PHE A 51 2.39 1.00 -4.86
C PHE A 51 3.46 -0.09 -4.95
N ALA A 52 3.59 -0.76 -6.09
CA ALA A 52 4.64 -1.77 -6.29
C ALA A 52 6.04 -1.19 -6.10
N LYS A 53 6.29 0.05 -6.58
CA LYS A 53 7.56 0.75 -6.36
C LYS A 53 7.76 1.10 -4.88
N TYR A 54 6.74 1.62 -4.21
CA TYR A 54 6.78 1.95 -2.79
C TYR A 54 7.07 0.70 -1.91
N ASP A 55 6.42 -0.42 -2.21
CA ASP A 55 6.59 -1.69 -1.50
C ASP A 55 8.01 -2.24 -1.69
N GLN A 56 8.56 -2.18 -2.91
CA GLN A 56 9.95 -2.58 -3.18
C GLN A 56 10.97 -1.74 -2.41
N THR A 57 10.77 -0.43 -2.31
CA THR A 57 11.63 0.43 -1.47
C THR A 57 11.53 0.01 -0.01
N THR A 58 10.30 -0.21 0.47
CA THR A 58 10.06 -0.65 1.85
C THR A 58 10.77 -1.97 2.15
N ILE A 59 10.65 -2.96 1.26
CA ILE A 59 11.36 -4.24 1.39
C ILE A 59 12.86 -3.99 1.50
N LYS A 60 13.47 -3.22 0.59
CA LYS A 60 14.91 -2.94 0.62
C LYS A 60 15.38 -2.31 1.93
N ASP A 61 14.63 -1.34 2.43
CA ASP A 61 14.96 -0.64 3.68
C ASP A 61 14.90 -1.60 4.87
N TYR A 62 13.84 -2.41 4.96
CA TYR A 62 13.70 -3.39 6.03
C TYR A 62 14.71 -4.54 5.91
N GLU A 63 15.04 -4.99 4.70
CA GLU A 63 16.07 -6.01 4.50
C GLU A 63 17.43 -5.56 5.02
N ALA A 64 17.82 -4.31 4.76
CA ALA A 64 19.06 -3.75 5.28
C ALA A 64 19.08 -3.73 6.82
N ILE A 65 18.03 -3.20 7.44
CA ILE A 65 17.88 -3.13 8.90
C ILE A 65 17.92 -4.54 9.52
N LEU A 66 17.20 -5.49 8.93
CA LEU A 66 17.14 -6.86 9.45
C LEU A 66 18.47 -7.59 9.29
N LYS A 67 19.24 -7.33 8.22
CA LYS A 67 20.59 -7.88 8.04
C LYS A 67 21.55 -7.34 9.09
N ASP A 68 21.57 -6.02 9.30
CA ASP A 68 22.42 -5.37 10.30
C ASP A 68 22.09 -5.84 11.72
N ALA A 69 20.82 -6.12 12.01
CA ALA A 69 20.37 -6.65 13.29
C ALA A 69 20.62 -8.16 13.46
N GLY A 70 21.12 -8.88 12.44
CA GLY A 70 21.29 -10.34 12.48
C GLY A 70 19.97 -11.13 12.50
N LEU A 71 18.86 -10.51 12.09
CA LEU A 71 17.51 -11.09 12.11
C LEU A 71 17.02 -11.54 10.73
N TYR A 72 17.79 -11.29 9.68
CA TYR A 72 17.41 -11.65 8.32
C TYR A 72 17.68 -13.13 8.04
N LYS A 73 16.60 -13.91 7.88
CA LYS A 73 16.67 -15.30 7.39
C LYS A 73 16.25 -15.33 5.92
N MET A 74 17.14 -15.84 5.07
CA MET A 74 16.86 -16.14 3.66
C MET A 74 15.88 -17.31 3.53
#